data_AF-A9KJ87-F1
#
_entry.id   AF-A9KJ87-F1
#
_cell.length_a   1.000
_cell.length_b   1.000
_cell.length_c   1.000
_cell.angle_alpha   90.00
_cell.angle_beta   90.00
_cell.angle_gamma   90.00
#
_symmetry.space_group_name_H-M   'P 1'
#
loop_
_entity.id
_entity.type
_entity.pdbx_description
1 polymer ?
#
loop_
_entity_poly.entity_id
_entity_poly.type
_entity_poly.pdbx_seq_one_letter_code
_entity_poly.pdbx_strand_id
1 'polypeptide(L)'
;MSKHKHSDESKKAVINRLSRAIGHLESVKKMVENDADCSEVLIQLSAVRSAINNTGKVILKEHISHCIVHAIEDGDEEVIQELDNAIDKFIK
;
A
#
# COMPACT_ATOMS: atom_id res chain seq x y z
N MET A 1 -11.92 -10.18 -14.30
CA MET A 1 -10.58 -9.85 -13.74
C MET A 1 -9.64 -9.39 -14.85
N SER A 2 -9.69 -8.13 -15.26
CA SER A 2 -8.59 -7.54 -16.03
C SER A 2 -7.40 -7.39 -15.07
N LYS A 3 -6.32 -8.13 -15.30
CA LYS A 3 -5.11 -8.02 -14.49
C LYS A 3 -4.48 -6.65 -14.75
N HIS A 4 -4.69 -5.69 -13.85
CA HIS A 4 -3.97 -4.42 -13.88
C HIS A 4 -2.46 -4.70 -13.89
N LYS A 5 -1.80 -4.38 -15.00
CA LYS A 5 -0.35 -4.51 -15.14
C LYS A 5 0.26 -3.16 -14.83
N HIS A 6 0.78 -3.01 -13.60
CA HIS A 6 1.64 -1.89 -13.25
C HIS A 6 2.76 -1.74 -14.29
N SER A 7 3.11 -0.50 -14.64
CA SER A 7 4.32 -0.25 -15.42
C SER A 7 5.53 -0.85 -14.70
N ASP A 8 6.55 -1.28 -15.43
CA ASP A 8 7.74 -1.88 -14.79
C ASP A 8 8.41 -0.91 -13.81
N GLU A 9 8.34 0.39 -14.10
CA GLU A 9 8.79 1.46 -13.21
C GLU A 9 7.94 1.57 -11.94
N SER A 10 6.60 1.60 -12.06
CA SER A 10 5.72 1.66 -10.89
C SER A 10 5.86 0.41 -10.02
N LYS A 11 5.88 -0.77 -10.65
CA LYS A 11 6.11 -2.05 -9.97
C LYS A 11 7.41 -2.03 -9.16
N LYS A 12 8.51 -1.59 -9.77
CA LYS A 12 9.80 -1.45 -9.07
C LYS A 12 9.71 -0.45 -7.91
N ALA A 13 9.02 0.67 -8.11
CA ALA A 13 8.86 1.69 -7.08
C ALA A 13 8.02 1.18 -5.89
N VAL A 14 6.97 0.40 -6.12
CA VAL A 14 6.16 -0.24 -5.07
C VAL A 14 6.98 -1.29 -4.33
N ILE A 15 7.68 -2.18 -5.06
CA ILE A 15 8.55 -3.20 -4.46
C ILE A 15 9.59 -2.56 -3.55
N ASN A 16 10.27 -1.51 -4.01
CA ASN A 16 11.28 -0.81 -3.22
C ASN A 16 10.71 -0.22 -1.91
N ARG A 17 9.47 0.30 -1.93
CA ARG A 17 8.81 0.82 -0.73
C ARG A 17 8.44 -0.29 0.24
N LEU A 18 7.91 -1.40 -0.27
CA LEU A 18 7.61 -2.59 0.54
C LEU A 18 8.87 -3.16 1.18
N SER A 19 9.97 -3.31 0.43
CA SER A 19 11.25 -3.79 0.97
C SER A 19 11.78 -2.91 2.10
N ARG A 20 11.61 -1.58 2.01
CA ARG A 20 11.98 -0.66 3.09
C ARG A 20 11.10 -0.85 4.33
N ALA A 21 9.78 -0.97 4.16
CA ALA A 21 8.86 -1.22 5.26
C ALA A 21 9.13 -2.56 5.96
N ILE A 22 9.47 -3.60 5.20
CA ILE A 22 9.88 -4.92 5.73
C ILE A 22 11.16 -4.78 6.56
N GLY A 23 12.19 -4.12 6.03
CA GLY A 23 13.44 -3.89 6.77
C GLY A 23 13.24 -3.09 8.05
N HIS A 24 12.34 -2.11 8.04
CA HIS A 24 11.98 -1.34 9.24
C HIS A 24 11.25 -2.21 10.26
N LEU A 25 10.29 -3.04 9.82
CA LEU A 25 9.59 -3.96 10.71
C LEU A 25 10.54 -5.00 11.35
N GLU A 26 11.51 -5.52 10.61
CA GLU A 26 12.57 -6.37 11.15
C GLU A 26 13.41 -5.64 12.21
N SER A 27 13.69 -4.35 12.02
CA SER A 27 14.36 -3.53 13.06
C SER A 27 13.50 -3.40 14.32
N VAL A 28 12.19 -3.20 14.17
CA VAL A 28 11.26 -3.11 15.31
C VAL A 28 11.19 -4.44 16.07
N LYS A 29 11.14 -5.57 15.34
CA LYS A 29 11.22 -6.91 15.95
C LYS A 29 12.47 -7.04 16.83
N LYS A 30 13.63 -6.64 16.32
CA LYS A 30 14.88 -6.64 17.11
C LYS A 30 14.83 -5.73 18.32
N MET A 31 14.11 -4.62 18.29
CA MET A 31 13.93 -3.78 19.48
C MET A 31 13.21 -4.55 20.58
N VAL A 32 12.17 -5.31 20.23
CA VAL A 32 11.43 -6.16 21.17
C VAL A 32 12.32 -7.30 21.70
N GLU A 33 13.09 -7.95 20.83
CA GLU A 33 14.02 -9.02 21.22
C GLU A 33 15.12 -8.54 22.18
N ASN A 34 15.44 -7.25 22.19
CA ASN A 34 16.46 -6.63 23.03
C ASN A 34 15.87 -5.84 24.21
N ASP A 35 14.60 -6.08 24.58
CA ASP A 35 13.92 -5.43 25.71
C ASP A 35 13.94 -3.88 25.65
N ALA A 36 13.86 -3.30 24.45
CA ALA A 36 13.78 -1.85 24.27
C ALA A 36 12.51 -1.24 24.89
N ASP A 37 12.55 0.06 25.19
CA ASP A 37 11.42 0.77 25.79
C ASP A 37 10.13 0.64 24.95
N CYS A 38 9.03 0.32 25.62
CA CYS A 38 7.73 0.10 24.97
C CYS A 38 7.28 1.34 24.17
N SER A 39 7.55 2.55 24.66
CA SER A 39 7.16 3.79 23.98
C SER A 39 7.94 3.96 22.68
N GLU A 40 9.23 3.64 22.68
CA GLU A 40 10.07 3.67 21.48
C GLU A 40 9.61 2.64 20.44
N VAL A 41 9.29 1.42 20.87
CA VAL A 41 8.74 0.36 19.99
C VAL A 41 7.43 0.83 19.35
N LEU A 42 6.52 1.44 20.13
CA LEU A 42 5.25 1.97 19.63
C LEU A 42 5.44 3.11 18.60
N ILE A 43 6.41 4.01 18.83
CA ILE A 43 6.76 5.07 17.87
C ILE A 43 7.25 4.45 16.56
N GLN A 44 8.13 3.46 16.61
CA GLN A 44 8.67 2.82 15.41
C GLN A 44 7.60 2.00 14.67
N LEU A 45 6.71 1.30 15.38
CA LEU A 45 5.55 0.64 14.77
C LEU A 45 4.64 1.63 14.03
N SER A 46 4.41 2.81 14.61
CA SER A 46 3.63 3.87 13.95
C SER A 46 4.30 4.36 12.66
N ALA A 47 5.64 4.42 12.63
CA ALA A 47 6.40 4.76 11.44
C ALA A 47 6.28 3.66 10.36
N VAL A 48 6.35 2.37 10.73
CA VAL A 48 6.10 1.25 9.80
C VAL A 48 4.69 1.33 9.21
N ARG A 49 3.66 1.54 10.05
CA ARG A 49 2.28 1.71 9.60
C ARG A 49 2.16 2.87 8.60
N SER A 50 2.82 3.98 8.87
CA SER A 50 2.83 5.14 7.96
C SER A 50 3.49 4.82 6.62
N ALA A 51 4.59 4.05 6.61
CA ALA A 51 5.24 3.59 5.38
C ALA A 51 4.34 2.66 4.54
N ILE A 52 3.62 1.75 5.19
CA ILE A 52 2.64 0.86 4.54
C ILE A 52 1.51 1.69 3.92
N ASN A 53 0.92 2.62 4.69
CA ASN A 53 -0.16 3.48 4.20
C ASN A 53 0.30 4.35 3.02
N ASN A 54 1.51 4.90 3.07
CA ASN A 54 2.04 5.67 1.93
C ASN A 54 2.24 4.80 0.69
N THR A 55 2.62 3.52 0.86
CA THR A 55 2.76 2.57 -0.26
C THR A 55 1.40 2.24 -0.85
N GLY A 56 0.39 1.96 -0.02
CA GLY A 56 -0.98 1.71 -0.47
C GLY A 56 -1.58 2.90 -1.22
N LYS A 57 -1.33 4.14 -0.78
CA LYS A 57 -1.76 5.36 -1.50
C LYS A 57 -1.17 5.44 -2.91
N VAL A 58 0.09 5.04 -3.10
CA VAL A 58 0.72 5.02 -4.43
C VAL A 58 0.03 4.02 -5.34
N ILE A 59 -0.22 2.80 -4.84
CA ILE A 59 -0.94 1.75 -5.59
C ILE A 59 -2.34 2.21 -5.95
N LEU A 60 -3.07 2.77 -4.97
CA LEU A 60 -4.44 3.25 -5.16
C LEU A 60 -4.50 4.38 -6.21
N LYS A 61 -3.58 5.34 -6.17
CA LYS A 61 -3.56 6.44 -7.14
C LYS A 61 -3.35 5.93 -8.57
N GLU A 62 -2.47 4.96 -8.76
CA GLU A 62 -2.27 4.31 -10.06
C GLU A 62 -3.52 3.55 -10.49
N HIS A 63 -4.12 2.77 -9.59
CA HIS A 63 -5.33 2.01 -9.86
C HIS A 63 -6.51 2.92 -10.26
N ILE A 64 -6.74 4.02 -9.53
CA ILE A 64 -7.77 5.02 -9.86
C ILE A 64 -7.54 5.60 -11.27
N SER A 65 -6.29 5.98 -11.57
CA SER A 65 -5.94 6.60 -12.86
C SER A 65 -6.22 5.67 -14.05
N HIS A 66 -6.04 4.36 -13.86
CA HIS A 66 -6.28 3.35 -14.91
C HIS A 66 -7.72 2.87 -14.96
N CYS A 67 -8.35 2.59 -13.81
CA CYS A 67 -9.72 2.06 -13.75
C CYS A 67 -10.78 3.07 -14.16
N ILE A 68 -10.62 4.35 -13.81
CA ILE A 68 -11.58 5.39 -14.21
C ILE A 68 -11.57 5.59 -15.73
N VAL A 69 -10.41 5.56 -16.37
CA VAL A 69 -10.30 5.71 -17.83
C VAL A 69 -11.01 4.55 -18.53
N HIS A 70 -10.73 3.31 -18.13
CA HIS A 70 -11.39 2.13 -18.71
C HIS A 70 -12.89 2.07 -18.42
N ALA A 71 -13.33 2.36 -17.20
CA ALA A 71 -14.75 2.33 -16.86
C ALA A 71 -15.57 3.38 -17.63
N ILE A 72 -15.00 4.54 -17.94
CA ILE A 72 -15.65 5.57 -18.77
C ILE A 72 -15.71 5.13 -20.24
N GLU A 73 -14.64 4.52 -20.76
CA GLU A 73 -14.58 4.08 -22.16
C GLU A 73 -15.49 2.87 -22.44
N ASP A 74 -15.57 1.92 -21.49
CA ASP A 74 -16.27 0.65 -21.66
C ASP A 74 -17.66 0.62 -21.00
N GLY A 75 -18.04 1.63 -20.21
CA GLY A 75 -19.31 1.68 -19.48
C GLY A 75 -19.44 0.62 -18.38
N ASP A 76 -18.30 0.16 -17.84
CA ASP A 76 -18.23 -0.98 -16.91
C ASP A 76 -18.37 -0.52 -15.45
N GLU A 77 -19.61 -0.52 -14.94
CA GLU A 77 -19.93 -0.20 -13.54
C GLU A 77 -19.32 -1.18 -12.53
N GLU A 78 -19.00 -2.42 -12.93
CA GLU A 78 -18.43 -3.45 -12.05
C GLU A 78 -17.02 -3.04 -11.58
N VAL A 79 -16.22 -2.47 -12.49
CA VAL A 79 -14.87 -1.96 -12.19
C VAL A 79 -14.91 -0.83 -11.16
N ILE A 80 -15.92 0.03 -11.21
CA ILE A 80 -16.08 1.12 -10.23
C ILE A 80 -16.45 0.56 -8.85
N GLN A 81 -17.35 -0.42 -8.79
CA GLN A 81 -17.70 -1.08 -7.52
C GLN A 81 -16.52 -1.84 -6.91
N GLU A 82 -15.68 -2.50 -7.72
CA GLU A 82 -14.46 -3.14 -7.22
C GLU A 82 -13.48 -2.12 -6.62
N LEU A 83 -13.32 -0.96 -7.28
CA LEU A 83 -12.48 0.13 -6.80
C LEU A 83 -12.98 0.71 -5.47
N ASP A 84 -14.28 0.98 -5.35
CA ASP A 84 -14.89 1.46 -4.10
C ASP A 84 -14.66 0.48 -2.95
N ASN A 85 -14.86 -0.82 -3.19
CA ASN A 85 -14.58 -1.86 -2.20
C ASN A 85 -13.12 -1.90 -1.76
N ALA A 86 -12.18 -1.65 -2.68
CA ALA A 86 -10.76 -1.60 -2.37
C ALA A 86 -10.41 -0.35 -1.52
N ILE A 87 -11.01 0.80 -1.84
CA ILE A 87 -10.85 2.05 -1.09
C ILE A 87 -11.36 1.89 0.35
N ASP A 88 -12.56 1.34 0.52
CA ASP A 88 -13.18 1.14 1.84
C ASP A 88 -12.32 0.27 2.78
N LYS A 89 -11.70 -0.77 2.23
CA LYS A 89 -10.79 -1.65 2.99
C LYS A 89 -9.47 -0.98 3.33
N PHE A 90 -9.03 -0.01 2.53
CA PHE A 90 -7.76 0.67 2.72
C PHE A 90 -7.85 1.87 3.66
N ILE A 91 -9.01 2.52 3.74
CA ILE A 91 -9.26 3.67 4.63
C ILE A 91 -9.60 3.23 6.06
N LYS A 92 -10.19 2.04 6.23
CA LYS A 92 -10.42 1.43 7.56
C LYS A 92 -9.11 1.08 8.27
#